data_AF-A0A4C2EFK8-F1
#
_entry.id   AF-A0A4C2EFK8-F1
#
_cell.length_a   1.000
_cell.length_b   1.000
_cell.length_c   1.000
_cell.angle_alpha   90.00
_cell.angle_beta   90.00
_cell.angle_gamma   90.00
#
_symmetry.space_group_name_H-M   'P 1'
#
loop_
_entity.id
_entity.type
_entity.pdbx_description
1 polymer ?
#
loop_
_entity_poly.entity_id
_entity_poly.type
_entity_poly.pdbx_seq_one_letter_code
_entity_poly.pdbx_strand_id
1 'polypeptide(L)'
;MSNGTERIAFVDIYSGPGGVGYALNAIIDEYDLPVDHIGIDITDYSDTYPGDFVQCDASSVGQVINATWYYLTEYDIVILWMSPPCLAYSTVSWSNCNQIGFDDPRDYYPTFADLNVRTVLEAIDPDEYIIENVANCEDIREPTRINGFGVGLPFDLERHFETSYPCPDRLDDGEAEAGHFTRTGDWQSKKPLARTKSVPEHWDRQEIRSAMPRELVQYLLHYCPSFPEIPLPDDVDRQQFLTESFVAVANGGNNCSSQATTDGSGGDGA
;
A
#
# COMPACT_ATOMS: atom_id res chain seq x y z
N MET A 1 -27.19 7.97 -23.53
CA MET A 1 -26.59 8.09 -22.19
C MET A 1 -25.17 8.55 -22.46
N SER A 2 -24.81 9.74 -22.00
CA SER A 2 -23.45 10.25 -22.17
C SER A 2 -22.50 9.28 -21.50
N ASN A 3 -21.49 8.80 -22.23
CA ASN A 3 -20.28 8.22 -21.63
C ASN A 3 -19.54 9.37 -20.93
N GLY A 4 -20.09 9.87 -19.82
CA GLY A 4 -19.34 10.72 -18.92
C GLY A 4 -18.33 9.83 -18.23
N THR A 5 -17.06 10.15 -18.36
CA THR A 5 -16.02 9.54 -17.54
C THR A 5 -16.35 9.86 -16.08
N GLU A 6 -16.46 8.84 -15.23
CA GLU A 6 -16.69 9.01 -13.79
C GLU A 6 -15.56 9.84 -13.19
N ARG A 7 -15.89 10.79 -12.31
CA ARG A 7 -14.91 11.61 -11.61
C ARG A 7 -14.52 10.92 -10.31
N ILE A 8 -13.23 10.70 -10.12
CA ILE A 8 -12.70 10.00 -8.95
C ILE A 8 -11.97 11.02 -8.06
N ALA A 9 -12.26 11.01 -6.76
CA ALA A 9 -11.50 11.73 -5.75
C ALA A 9 -10.63 10.76 -4.96
N PHE A 10 -9.35 11.08 -4.81
CA PHE A 10 -8.42 10.34 -3.96
C PHE A 10 -8.04 11.17 -2.73
N VAL A 11 -8.45 10.73 -1.55
CA VAL A 11 -8.23 11.42 -0.28
C VAL A 11 -7.08 10.73 0.46
N ASP A 12 -5.94 11.40 0.57
CA ASP A 12 -4.72 10.92 1.25
C ASP A 12 -4.61 11.59 2.63
N ILE A 13 -4.93 10.83 3.70
CA ILE A 13 -4.91 11.35 5.07
C ILE A 13 -3.74 10.78 5.87
N TYR A 14 -3.19 11.62 6.75
CA TYR A 14 -1.84 11.44 7.29
C TYR A 14 -0.80 11.41 6.17
N SER A 15 -0.99 12.29 5.18
CA SER A 15 -0.26 12.26 3.92
C SER A 15 1.24 12.56 4.09
N GLY A 16 1.62 13.17 5.22
CA GLY A 16 2.95 13.73 5.39
C GLY A 16 3.30 14.65 4.21
N PRO A 17 4.54 14.63 3.72
CA PRO A 17 4.94 15.47 2.59
C PRO A 17 4.37 14.96 1.24
N GLY A 18 3.58 13.88 1.24
CA GLY A 18 2.81 13.42 0.09
C GLY A 18 3.43 12.30 -0.74
N GLY A 19 4.13 11.35 -0.11
CA GLY A 19 4.72 10.21 -0.83
C GLY A 19 3.72 9.47 -1.73
N VAL A 20 2.49 9.27 -1.24
CA VAL A 20 1.37 8.70 -2.01
C VAL A 20 0.92 9.67 -3.11
N GLY A 21 0.71 10.95 -2.79
CA GLY A 21 0.37 11.97 -3.78
C GLY A 21 1.37 12.07 -4.96
N TYR A 22 2.67 11.92 -4.72
CA TYR A 22 3.70 11.95 -5.79
C TYR A 22 3.59 10.71 -6.69
N ALA A 23 3.35 9.53 -6.09
CA ALA A 23 3.09 8.31 -6.83
C ALA A 23 1.80 8.41 -7.67
N LEU A 24 0.72 8.95 -7.08
CA LEU A 24 -0.56 9.15 -7.75
C LEU A 24 -0.43 10.08 -8.94
N ASN A 25 0.21 11.25 -8.81
CA ASN A 25 0.42 12.15 -9.94
C ASN A 25 1.10 11.46 -11.12
N ALA A 26 2.15 10.67 -10.85
CA ALA A 26 2.85 9.95 -11.91
C ALA A 26 1.95 8.91 -12.62
N ILE A 27 1.13 8.18 -11.86
CA ILE A 27 0.19 7.18 -12.38
C ILE A 27 -0.94 7.84 -13.17
N ILE A 28 -1.51 8.93 -12.64
CA ILE A 28 -2.59 9.71 -13.27
C ILE A 28 -2.11 10.28 -14.60
N ASP A 29 -0.93 10.90 -14.63
CA ASP A 29 -0.35 11.48 -15.86
C ASP A 29 -0.04 10.40 -16.90
N GLU A 30 0.45 9.23 -16.47
CA GLU A 30 0.82 8.15 -17.40
C GLU A 30 -0.38 7.47 -18.03
N TYR A 31 -1.47 7.28 -17.28
CA TYR A 31 -2.66 6.56 -17.73
C TYR A 31 -3.86 7.46 -18.07
N ASP A 32 -3.68 8.79 -18.04
CA ASP A 32 -4.72 9.80 -18.35
C ASP A 32 -6.00 9.59 -17.51
N LEU A 33 -5.82 9.43 -16.21
CA LEU A 33 -6.91 9.09 -15.29
C LEU A 33 -7.72 10.34 -14.87
N PRO A 34 -9.05 10.23 -14.75
CA PRO A 34 -9.95 11.32 -14.33
C PRO A 34 -9.96 11.52 -12.80
N VAL A 35 -8.77 11.57 -12.18
CA VAL A 35 -8.60 11.58 -10.72
C VAL A 35 -8.11 12.92 -10.25
N ASP A 36 -8.82 13.53 -9.31
CA ASP A 36 -8.29 14.62 -8.49
C ASP A 36 -7.89 14.04 -7.13
N HIS A 37 -6.82 14.56 -6.51
CA HIS A 37 -6.39 14.09 -5.19
C HIS A 37 -6.05 15.22 -4.23
N ILE A 38 -6.27 14.92 -2.94
CA ILE A 38 -6.07 15.84 -1.82
C ILE A 38 -5.27 15.19 -0.70
N GLY A 39 -4.27 15.89 -0.20
CA GLY A 39 -3.52 15.55 1.00
C GLY A 39 -4.07 16.24 2.25
N ILE A 40 -4.13 15.50 3.36
CA ILE A 40 -4.51 16.01 4.68
C ILE A 40 -3.46 15.61 5.71
N ASP A 41 -2.84 16.61 6.33
CA ASP A 41 -1.90 16.41 7.43
C ASP A 41 -1.96 17.59 8.42
N ILE A 42 -1.54 17.34 9.66
CA ILE A 42 -1.44 18.40 10.69
C ILE A 42 -0.27 19.35 10.40
N THR A 43 0.75 18.87 9.71
CA THR A 43 1.88 19.66 9.22
C THR A 43 1.50 20.30 7.90
N ASP A 44 1.81 21.58 7.72
CA ASP A 44 1.50 22.30 6.49
C ASP A 44 2.47 21.90 5.36
N TYR A 45 1.93 21.25 4.31
CA TYR A 45 2.63 20.96 3.07
C TYR A 45 1.99 21.64 1.85
N SER A 46 1.13 22.64 2.05
CA SER A 46 0.37 23.29 0.97
C SER A 46 1.23 23.83 -0.18
N ASP A 47 2.46 24.26 0.12
CA ASP A 47 3.41 24.74 -0.90
C ASP A 47 4.11 23.63 -1.70
N THR A 48 4.05 22.37 -1.23
CA THR A 48 4.89 21.26 -1.74
C THR A 48 4.15 19.97 -2.08
N TYR A 49 2.93 19.80 -1.59
CA TYR A 49 2.10 18.64 -1.90
C TYR A 49 1.73 18.67 -3.39
N PRO A 50 1.74 17.53 -4.11
CA PRO A 50 1.63 17.51 -5.56
C PRO A 50 0.19 17.69 -6.12
N GLY A 51 -0.82 17.73 -5.24
CA GLY A 51 -2.24 17.99 -5.56
C GLY A 51 -2.84 19.05 -4.65
N ASP A 52 -4.14 18.96 -4.39
CA ASP A 52 -4.78 19.82 -3.39
C ASP A 52 -4.31 19.45 -1.98
N PHE A 53 -4.32 20.42 -1.07
CA PHE A 53 -3.86 20.17 0.30
C PHE A 53 -4.66 20.98 1.32
N VAL A 54 -4.98 20.34 2.45
CA VAL A 54 -5.58 21.00 3.62
C VAL A 54 -4.79 20.63 4.87
N GLN A 55 -4.29 21.64 5.57
CA GLN A 55 -3.70 21.45 6.88
C GLN A 55 -4.81 21.31 7.93
N CYS A 56 -4.99 20.11 8.49
CA CYS A 56 -5.87 19.89 9.64
C CYS A 56 -5.51 18.62 10.42
N ASP A 57 -6.10 18.43 11.59
CA ASP A 57 -5.92 17.21 12.37
C ASP A 57 -6.69 16.04 11.74
N ALA A 58 -5.95 15.13 11.08
CA ALA A 58 -6.50 13.95 10.42
C ALA A 58 -7.15 12.94 11.39
N SER A 59 -6.96 13.08 12.70
CA SER A 59 -7.65 12.29 13.74
C SER A 59 -8.97 12.91 14.20
N SER A 60 -9.29 14.11 13.70
CA SER A 60 -10.52 14.83 14.03
C SER A 60 -11.57 14.66 12.93
N VAL A 61 -12.57 13.81 13.18
CA VAL A 61 -13.68 13.54 12.25
C VAL A 61 -14.29 14.82 11.69
N GLY A 62 -14.61 15.80 12.54
CA GLY A 62 -15.22 17.05 12.10
C GLY A 62 -14.32 17.90 11.18
N GLN A 63 -13.01 17.90 11.42
CA GLN A 63 -12.06 18.64 10.57
C GLN A 63 -11.86 17.94 9.23
N VAL A 64 -11.73 16.61 9.25
CA VAL A 64 -11.57 15.81 8.03
C VAL A 64 -12.82 15.93 7.14
N ILE A 65 -14.02 15.76 7.68
CA ILE A 65 -15.27 15.91 6.90
C ILE A 65 -15.40 17.31 6.32
N ASN A 66 -15.03 18.34 7.06
CA ASN A 66 -15.06 19.70 6.55
C ASN A 66 -14.01 19.92 5.43
N ALA A 67 -12.83 19.32 5.55
CA ALA A 67 -11.77 19.41 4.54
C ALA A 67 -12.13 18.65 3.25
N THR A 68 -12.83 17.52 3.37
CA THR A 68 -13.16 16.66 2.23
C THR A 68 -14.56 16.89 1.67
N TRP A 69 -15.39 17.75 2.29
CA TRP A 69 -16.80 17.93 1.94
C TRP A 69 -17.03 18.09 0.42
N TYR A 70 -16.23 18.94 -0.24
CA TYR A 70 -16.33 19.14 -1.69
C TYR A 70 -16.15 17.82 -2.48
N TYR A 71 -15.14 17.03 -2.13
CA TYR A 71 -14.86 15.76 -2.79
C TYR A 71 -15.98 14.75 -2.54
N LEU A 72 -16.50 14.69 -1.32
CA LEU A 72 -17.60 13.80 -0.95
C LEU A 72 -18.92 14.12 -1.65
N THR A 73 -19.15 15.36 -2.07
CA THR A 73 -20.43 15.77 -2.68
C THR A 73 -20.39 15.95 -4.20
N GLU A 74 -19.21 16.15 -4.80
CA GLU A 74 -19.07 16.54 -6.21
C GLU A 74 -18.38 15.49 -7.09
N TYR A 75 -17.95 14.38 -6.51
CA TYR A 75 -17.32 13.26 -7.22
C TYR A 75 -18.20 12.02 -7.19
N ASP A 76 -18.05 11.17 -8.21
CA ASP A 76 -18.84 9.96 -8.36
C ASP A 76 -18.29 8.81 -7.50
N ILE A 77 -16.96 8.80 -7.31
CA ILE A 77 -16.23 7.79 -6.54
C ILE A 77 -15.23 8.49 -5.61
N VAL A 78 -15.17 8.05 -4.36
CA VAL A 78 -14.20 8.51 -3.36
C VAL A 78 -13.37 7.33 -2.89
N ILE A 79 -12.05 7.47 -3.02
CA ILE A 79 -11.07 6.50 -2.53
C ILE A 79 -10.29 7.14 -1.39
N LEU A 80 -10.19 6.43 -0.27
CA LEU A 80 -9.48 6.90 0.92
C LEU A 80 -8.19 6.12 1.13
N TRP A 81 -7.06 6.83 1.18
CA TRP A 81 -5.81 6.29 1.68
C TRP A 81 -5.50 6.87 3.06
N MET A 82 -5.16 6.01 4.01
CA MET A 82 -4.76 6.40 5.36
C MET A 82 -3.37 5.83 5.68
N SER A 83 -2.42 6.69 6.06
CA SER A 83 -1.10 6.27 6.56
C SER A 83 -0.83 6.77 8.00
N PRO A 84 -1.58 6.31 9.02
CA PRO A 84 -1.44 6.81 10.38
C PRO A 84 -0.02 6.62 10.94
N PRO A 85 0.45 7.51 11.86
CA PRO A 85 1.74 7.39 12.52
C PRO A 85 2.06 5.98 13.03
N CYS A 86 3.24 5.46 12.66
CA CYS A 86 3.62 4.07 12.92
C CYS A 86 4.54 3.85 14.14
N LEU A 87 4.87 4.91 14.89
CA LEU A 87 5.86 4.84 15.97
C LEU A 87 5.47 3.88 17.10
N ALA A 88 4.18 3.66 17.35
CA ALA A 88 3.68 2.68 18.31
C ALA A 88 4.02 1.22 17.90
N TYR A 89 4.26 0.96 16.61
CA TYR A 89 4.43 -0.38 16.06
C TYR A 89 5.83 -0.63 15.50
N SER A 90 6.63 0.44 15.31
CA SER A 90 7.93 0.31 14.66
C SER A 90 8.91 -0.55 15.46
N THR A 91 9.66 -1.41 14.76
CA THR A 91 10.73 -2.23 15.37
C THR A 91 11.77 -1.38 16.11
N VAL A 92 12.01 -0.16 15.64
CA VAL A 92 12.93 0.79 16.26
C VAL A 92 12.42 1.25 17.62
N SER A 93 11.13 1.55 17.75
CA SER A 93 10.53 1.94 19.01
C SER A 93 10.59 0.79 20.02
N TRP A 94 10.23 -0.43 19.58
CA TRP A 94 10.34 -1.64 20.41
C TRP A 94 11.78 -1.94 20.83
N SER A 95 12.75 -1.73 19.95
CA SER A 95 14.17 -1.95 20.27
C SER A 95 14.73 -0.94 21.27
N ASN A 96 14.11 0.24 21.37
CA ASN A 96 14.58 1.35 22.20
C ASN A 96 13.70 1.62 23.43
N CYS A 97 12.60 0.88 23.64
CA CYS A 97 11.61 1.17 24.68
C CYS A 97 12.24 1.34 26.07
N ASN A 98 13.13 0.42 26.45
CA ASN A 98 13.88 0.46 27.72
C ASN A 98 14.80 1.69 27.86
N GLN A 99 15.32 2.24 26.76
CA GLN A 99 16.18 3.42 26.80
C GLN A 99 15.38 4.72 26.91
N ILE A 100 14.14 4.71 26.41
CA ILE A 100 13.25 5.88 26.36
C ILE A 100 12.33 5.91 27.60
N GLY A 101 12.21 4.80 28.34
CA GLY A 101 11.57 4.75 29.65
C GLY A 101 10.12 4.23 29.63
N PHE A 102 9.77 3.41 28.64
CA PHE A 102 8.50 2.68 28.58
C PHE A 102 8.74 1.22 28.21
N ASP A 103 7.88 0.31 28.67
CA ASP A 103 7.99 -1.12 28.34
C ASP A 103 7.31 -1.46 27.01
N ASP A 104 6.28 -0.68 26.65
CA ASP A 104 5.48 -0.80 25.45
C ASP A 104 5.41 0.54 24.70
N PRO A 105 5.86 0.63 23.44
CA PRO A 105 5.75 1.86 22.64
C PRO A 105 4.32 2.40 22.50
N ARG A 106 3.30 1.52 22.61
CA ARG A 106 1.87 1.90 22.52
C ARG A 106 1.40 2.70 23.74
N ASP A 107 2.12 2.64 24.86
CA ASP A 107 1.83 3.47 26.04
C ASP A 107 2.26 4.94 25.83
N TYR A 108 3.06 5.21 24.80
CA TYR A 108 3.68 6.51 24.58
C TYR A 108 3.32 7.14 23.23
N TYR A 109 3.28 6.34 22.17
CA TYR A 109 2.92 6.79 20.84
C TYR A 109 1.46 6.45 20.53
N PRO A 110 0.75 7.32 19.79
CA PRO A 110 -0.66 7.12 19.50
C PRO A 110 -0.87 5.88 18.63
N THR A 111 -1.88 5.10 18.99
CA THR A 111 -2.37 3.93 18.25
C THR A 111 -3.52 4.31 17.32
N PHE A 112 -4.03 3.36 16.52
CA PHE A 112 -5.20 3.61 15.67
C PHE A 112 -6.44 4.02 16.47
N ALA A 113 -6.55 3.53 17.71
CA ALA A 113 -7.64 3.91 18.62
C ALA A 113 -7.51 5.37 19.07
N ASP A 114 -6.30 5.81 19.43
CA ASP A 114 -6.05 7.20 19.85
C ASP A 114 -6.27 8.20 18.72
N LEU A 115 -5.99 7.76 17.48
CA LEU A 115 -6.09 8.56 16.26
C LEU A 115 -7.48 8.50 15.61
N ASN A 116 -8.45 7.82 16.23
CA ASN A 116 -9.79 7.62 15.68
C ASN A 116 -9.83 7.07 14.25
N VAL A 117 -8.84 6.28 13.81
CA VAL A 117 -8.69 5.83 12.42
C VAL A 117 -9.98 5.20 11.89
N ARG A 118 -10.59 4.33 12.69
CA ARG A 118 -11.84 3.65 12.31
C ARG A 118 -13.04 4.57 12.25
N THR A 119 -13.15 5.51 13.19
CA THR A 119 -14.24 6.48 13.21
C THR A 119 -14.12 7.48 12.06
N VAL A 120 -12.90 7.85 11.65
CA VAL A 120 -12.67 8.69 10.48
C VAL A 120 -13.05 7.93 9.20
N LEU A 121 -12.61 6.67 9.04
CA LEU A 121 -13.02 5.82 7.93
C LEU A 121 -14.55 5.70 7.83
N GLU A 122 -15.22 5.36 8.93
CA GLU A 122 -16.68 5.23 9.00
C GLU A 122 -17.42 6.54 8.70
N ALA A 123 -16.83 7.69 9.04
CA ALA A 123 -17.46 8.99 8.79
C ALA A 123 -17.29 9.45 7.35
N ILE A 124 -16.15 9.14 6.72
CA ILE A 124 -15.91 9.42 5.29
C ILE A 124 -16.80 8.51 4.43
N ASP A 125 -16.96 7.24 4.83
CA ASP A 125 -17.73 6.21 4.11
C ASP A 125 -17.32 6.14 2.61
N PRO A 126 -16.03 5.91 2.31
CA PRO A 126 -15.53 5.93 0.93
C PRO A 126 -15.98 4.67 0.17
N ASP A 127 -16.02 4.75 -1.16
CA ASP A 127 -16.32 3.58 -2.02
C ASP A 127 -15.23 2.51 -1.88
N GLU A 128 -13.97 2.94 -1.81
CA GLU A 128 -12.84 2.06 -1.57
C GLU A 128 -11.84 2.70 -0.58
N TYR A 129 -11.14 1.88 0.20
CA TYR A 129 -10.11 2.37 1.11
C TYR A 129 -8.86 1.50 1.16
N ILE A 130 -7.76 2.14 1.56
CA ILE A 130 -6.46 1.55 1.81
C ILE A 130 -5.94 2.15 3.13
N ILE A 131 -5.65 1.31 4.12
CA ILE A 131 -4.92 1.71 5.33
C ILE A 131 -3.56 1.05 5.30
N GLU A 132 -2.50 1.85 5.38
CA GLU A 132 -1.13 1.35 5.37
C GLU A 132 -0.46 1.50 6.74
N ASN A 133 0.37 0.52 7.09
CA ASN A 133 1.33 0.68 8.16
C ASN A 133 2.54 -0.27 8.04
N VAL A 134 3.47 -0.14 8.99
CA VAL A 134 4.62 -1.05 9.11
C VAL A 134 4.17 -2.48 9.42
N ALA A 135 4.99 -3.47 9.05
CA ALA A 135 4.68 -4.91 9.14
C ALA A 135 4.31 -5.44 10.55
N ASN A 136 4.62 -4.69 11.61
CA ASN A 136 4.33 -5.07 12.98
C ASN A 136 3.07 -4.38 13.54
N CYS A 137 2.34 -3.64 12.72
CA CYS A 137 1.11 -2.99 13.15
C CYS A 137 0.00 -4.02 13.33
N GLU A 138 -0.33 -4.32 14.58
CA GLU A 138 -1.41 -5.25 14.94
C GLU A 138 -2.82 -4.67 14.73
N ASP A 139 -2.94 -3.36 14.52
CA ASP A 139 -4.22 -2.69 14.29
C ASP A 139 -4.70 -2.77 12.82
N ILE A 140 -3.82 -3.19 11.90
CA ILE A 140 -4.16 -3.54 10.52
C ILE A 140 -4.88 -4.89 10.51
N ARG A 141 -6.07 -4.94 9.93
CA ARG A 141 -6.90 -6.15 9.85
C ARG A 141 -6.65 -6.85 8.51
N GLU A 142 -6.58 -8.17 8.55
CA GLU A 142 -6.44 -9.04 7.36
C GLU A 142 -5.41 -8.50 6.34
N PRO A 143 -4.16 -8.24 6.76
CA PRO A 143 -3.21 -7.48 5.96
C PRO A 143 -2.86 -8.18 4.66
N THR A 144 -2.96 -7.45 3.55
CA THR A 144 -2.17 -7.70 2.36
C THR A 144 -0.73 -7.23 2.62
N ARG A 145 0.24 -8.11 2.37
CA ARG A 145 1.65 -7.87 2.66
C ARG A 145 2.42 -7.65 1.38
N ILE A 146 3.03 -6.48 1.23
CA ILE A 146 3.79 -6.14 0.02
C ILE A 146 5.16 -5.63 0.44
N ASN A 147 6.20 -6.03 -0.27
CA ASN A 147 7.52 -5.42 -0.12
C ASN A 147 8.07 -4.93 -1.46
N GLY A 148 9.10 -4.08 -1.38
CA GLY A 148 9.68 -3.47 -2.58
C GLY A 148 10.17 -4.50 -3.60
N PHE A 149 10.87 -5.56 -3.18
CA PHE A 149 11.31 -6.61 -4.11
C PHE A 149 10.14 -7.29 -4.84
N GLY A 150 9.02 -7.51 -4.13
CA GLY A 150 7.81 -8.06 -4.73
C GLY A 150 7.24 -7.22 -5.88
N VAL A 151 7.45 -5.91 -5.86
CA VAL A 151 7.01 -4.99 -6.92
C VAL A 151 8.17 -4.51 -7.81
N GLY A 152 9.27 -5.28 -7.88
CA GLY A 152 10.39 -5.00 -8.78
C GLY A 152 11.35 -3.90 -8.32
N LEU A 153 11.22 -3.40 -7.08
CA LEU A 153 12.11 -2.36 -6.55
C LEU A 153 13.44 -2.93 -6.04
N PRO A 154 14.52 -2.15 -6.10
CA PRO A 154 15.86 -2.60 -5.70
C PRO A 154 16.08 -2.58 -4.18
N PHE A 155 15.02 -2.59 -3.38
CA PHE A 155 15.09 -2.54 -1.92
C PHE A 155 13.91 -3.22 -1.24
N ASP A 156 14.16 -3.69 -0.02
CA ASP A 156 13.12 -4.18 0.86
C ASP A 156 12.38 -3.01 1.51
N LEU A 157 11.09 -2.87 1.23
CA LEU A 157 10.18 -1.97 1.95
C LEU A 157 8.90 -2.74 2.25
N GLU A 158 8.95 -3.65 3.22
CA GLU A 158 7.73 -4.34 3.65
C GLU A 158 6.76 -3.37 4.33
N ARG A 159 5.51 -3.43 3.85
CA ARG A 159 4.34 -2.72 4.37
C ARG A 159 3.12 -3.62 4.32
N HIS A 160 2.24 -3.39 5.29
CA HIS A 160 0.99 -4.12 5.41
C HIS A 160 -0.16 -3.16 5.13
N PHE A 161 -1.15 -3.67 4.41
CA PHE A 161 -2.26 -2.91 3.89
C PHE A 161 -3.57 -3.60 4.28
N GLU A 162 -4.50 -2.83 4.83
CA GLU A 162 -5.90 -3.23 4.91
C GLU A 162 -6.67 -2.53 3.80
N THR A 163 -7.43 -3.28 3.02
CA THR A 163 -8.17 -2.77 1.87
C THR A 163 -9.63 -3.20 1.91
N SER A 164 -10.54 -2.37 1.37
CA SER A 164 -11.95 -2.75 1.16
C SER A 164 -12.14 -3.82 0.09
N TYR A 165 -11.15 -4.00 -0.77
CA TYR A 165 -11.15 -4.93 -1.89
C TYR A 165 -10.08 -6.02 -1.71
N PRO A 166 -10.26 -7.21 -2.31
CA PRO A 166 -9.24 -8.26 -2.25
C PRO A 166 -7.95 -7.84 -2.97
N CYS A 167 -6.82 -7.88 -2.26
CA CYS A 167 -5.50 -7.66 -2.84
C CYS A 167 -4.55 -8.80 -2.39
N PRO A 168 -3.87 -9.51 -3.31
CA PRO A 168 -2.99 -10.60 -2.93
C PRO A 168 -1.65 -10.08 -2.40
N ASP A 169 -1.10 -10.80 -1.41
CA ASP A 169 0.25 -10.57 -0.91
C ASP A 169 1.26 -10.53 -2.06
N ARG A 170 2.27 -9.67 -1.96
CA ARG A 170 3.39 -9.64 -2.89
C ARG A 170 4.69 -9.42 -2.15
N LEU A 171 5.19 -10.52 -1.59
CA LEU A 171 6.50 -10.59 -0.95
C LEU A 171 7.47 -11.31 -1.89
N ASP A 172 8.68 -10.77 -1.98
CA ASP A 172 9.80 -11.43 -2.62
C ASP A 172 11.08 -11.17 -1.83
N ASP A 173 12.05 -12.06 -1.97
CA ASP A 173 13.34 -11.96 -1.28
C ASP A 173 14.39 -11.38 -2.23
N GLY A 174 15.31 -10.57 -1.70
CA GLY A 174 16.36 -9.96 -2.50
C GLY A 174 17.47 -9.32 -1.65
N GLU A 175 18.54 -8.92 -2.32
CA GLU A 175 19.58 -8.09 -1.73
C GLU A 175 19.40 -6.65 -2.18
N ALA A 176 19.28 -5.73 -1.21
CA ALA A 176 19.06 -4.32 -1.53
C ALA A 176 20.30 -3.74 -2.24
N GLU A 177 20.08 -2.98 -3.32
CA GLU A 177 21.18 -2.33 -4.02
C GLU A 177 21.90 -1.32 -3.12
N ALA A 178 23.20 -1.15 -3.32
CA ALA A 178 24.01 -0.25 -2.52
C ALA A 178 23.45 1.19 -2.54
N GLY A 179 23.05 1.68 -1.36
CA GLY A 179 22.42 3.00 -1.21
C GLY A 179 20.90 2.98 -1.17
N HIS A 180 20.26 1.81 -1.26
CA HIS A 180 18.80 1.61 -1.18
C HIS A 180 18.40 0.83 0.08
N PHE A 181 18.89 1.25 1.25
CA PHE A 181 18.51 0.67 2.53
C PHE A 181 17.33 1.41 3.17
N THR A 182 16.25 0.72 3.52
CA THR A 182 15.09 1.35 4.18
C THR A 182 15.13 1.19 5.70
N ARG A 183 16.07 0.38 6.22
CA ARG A 183 16.23 0.03 7.64
C ARG A 183 17.19 0.97 8.37
N THR A 184 17.08 1.01 9.69
CA THR A 184 17.79 1.98 10.54
C THR A 184 19.19 1.44 10.88
N GLY A 185 20.25 2.15 10.47
CA GLY A 185 21.64 1.75 10.75
C GLY A 185 22.59 1.90 9.57
N ASP A 186 22.06 1.94 8.35
CA ASP A 186 22.86 2.03 7.15
C ASP A 186 23.18 3.49 6.80
N TRP A 187 24.47 3.76 6.50
CA TRP A 187 24.95 5.05 6.02
C TRP A 187 24.44 5.28 4.59
N GLN A 188 23.19 5.68 4.47
CA GLN A 188 22.53 5.86 3.20
C GLN A 188 22.75 7.28 2.66
N SER A 189 23.11 7.38 1.38
CA SER A 189 22.89 8.59 0.61
C SER A 189 21.38 8.74 0.42
N LYS A 190 20.79 9.84 0.92
CA LYS A 190 19.34 10.08 0.81
C LYS A 190 18.88 10.20 -0.65
N LYS A 191 19.78 10.60 -1.54
CA LYS A 191 19.47 10.97 -2.93
C LYS A 191 19.11 9.79 -3.84
N PRO A 192 19.88 8.68 -3.88
CA PRO A 192 19.48 7.48 -4.61
C PRO A 192 18.08 7.00 -4.23
N LEU A 193 17.79 6.86 -2.93
CA LEU A 193 16.47 6.41 -2.50
C LEU A 193 15.35 7.38 -2.89
N ALA A 194 15.57 8.70 -2.74
CA ALA A 194 14.59 9.70 -3.17
C ALA A 194 14.28 9.60 -4.68
N ARG A 195 15.31 9.43 -5.51
CA ARG A 195 15.14 9.23 -6.97
C ARG A 195 14.38 7.97 -7.30
N THR A 196 14.73 6.86 -6.67
CA THR A 196 14.07 5.57 -6.93
C THR A 196 12.60 5.60 -6.49
N LYS A 197 12.29 6.32 -5.41
CA LYS A 197 10.90 6.56 -4.99
C LYS A 197 10.20 7.70 -5.73
N SER A 198 10.89 8.38 -6.64
CA SER A 198 10.39 9.56 -7.36
C SER A 198 9.87 10.69 -6.45
N VAL A 199 10.52 10.91 -5.31
CA VAL A 199 10.21 12.00 -4.37
C VAL A 199 11.33 13.06 -4.32
N PRO A 200 11.05 14.28 -3.84
CA PRO A 200 12.06 15.34 -3.79
C PRO A 200 13.31 15.00 -2.96
N GLU A 201 14.51 15.20 -3.54
CA GLU A 201 15.80 14.90 -2.88
C GLU A 201 16.08 15.74 -1.62
N HIS A 202 15.37 16.86 -1.45
CA HIS A 202 15.58 17.79 -0.34
C HIS A 202 14.79 17.41 0.92
N TRP A 203 13.88 16.45 0.82
CA TRP A 203 13.19 15.87 1.97
C TRP A 203 14.19 15.30 2.98
N ASP A 204 13.75 15.25 4.23
CA ASP A 204 14.53 14.66 5.28
C ASP A 204 14.67 13.14 5.09
N ARG A 205 15.49 12.51 5.95
CA ARG A 205 15.80 11.08 5.77
C ARG A 205 14.58 10.22 6.03
N GLN A 206 13.81 10.57 7.04
CA GLN A 206 12.68 9.80 7.50
C GLN A 206 11.52 9.92 6.52
N GLU A 207 11.26 11.13 6.00
CA GLU A 207 10.29 11.40 4.93
C GLU A 207 10.57 10.51 3.71
N ILE A 208 11.80 10.50 3.20
CA ILE A 208 12.18 9.65 2.05
C ILE A 208 12.03 8.16 2.38
N ARG A 209 12.42 7.74 3.60
CA ARG A 209 12.31 6.32 4.01
C ARG A 209 10.87 5.86 4.12
N SER A 210 9.97 6.72 4.60
CA SER A 210 8.55 6.42 4.77
C SER A 210 7.74 6.56 3.48
N ALA A 211 8.16 7.42 2.54
CA ALA A 211 7.43 7.65 1.30
C ALA A 211 7.09 6.34 0.55
N MET A 212 5.84 6.21 0.12
CA MET A 212 5.40 5.04 -0.65
C MET A 212 5.93 5.15 -2.09
N PRO A 213 6.64 4.14 -2.62
CA PRO A 213 7.07 4.14 -4.01
C PRO A 213 5.88 3.93 -4.97
N ARG A 214 6.02 4.47 -6.19
CA ARG A 214 5.02 4.39 -7.27
C ARG A 214 4.55 2.97 -7.53
N GLU A 215 5.47 2.02 -7.62
CA GLU A 215 5.24 0.62 -7.95
C GLU A 215 4.32 -0.06 -6.94
N LEU A 216 4.45 0.30 -5.65
CA LEU A 216 3.59 -0.25 -4.61
C LEU A 216 2.18 0.34 -4.70
N VAL A 217 2.07 1.67 -4.87
CA VAL A 217 0.77 2.32 -5.09
C VAL A 217 0.08 1.74 -6.33
N GLN A 218 0.79 1.64 -7.45
CA GLN A 218 0.28 1.05 -8.69
C GLN A 218 -0.20 -0.39 -8.50
N TYR A 219 0.54 -1.22 -7.75
CA TYR A 219 0.12 -2.58 -7.45
C TYR A 219 -1.21 -2.61 -6.68
N LEU A 220 -1.39 -1.77 -5.66
CA LEU A 220 -2.65 -1.67 -4.92
C LEU A 220 -3.80 -1.18 -5.79
N LEU A 221 -3.54 -0.18 -6.66
CA LEU A 221 -4.57 0.37 -7.54
C LEU A 221 -4.96 -0.59 -8.66
N HIS A 222 -4.04 -1.44 -9.15
CA HIS A 222 -4.36 -2.49 -10.12
C HIS A 222 -5.48 -3.43 -9.65
N TYR A 223 -5.53 -3.70 -8.34
CA TYR A 223 -6.57 -4.55 -7.73
C TYR A 223 -7.79 -3.75 -7.25
N CYS A 224 -7.75 -2.42 -7.28
CA CYS A 224 -8.84 -1.57 -6.87
C CYS A 224 -9.97 -1.57 -7.93
N PRO A 225 -11.22 -1.91 -7.59
CA PRO A 225 -12.33 -1.97 -8.53
C PRO A 225 -12.61 -0.66 -9.27
N SER A 226 -12.26 0.48 -8.66
CA SER A 226 -12.40 1.82 -9.25
C SER A 226 -11.36 2.15 -10.33
N PHE A 227 -10.34 1.31 -10.51
CA PHE A 227 -9.26 1.51 -11.49
C PHE A 227 -9.01 0.27 -12.38
N PRO A 228 -10.01 -0.21 -13.14
CA PRO A 228 -9.87 -1.41 -13.97
C PRO A 228 -8.80 -1.31 -15.07
N GLU A 229 -8.38 -0.09 -15.43
CA GLU A 229 -7.41 0.20 -16.48
C GLU A 229 -5.96 0.19 -16.03
N ILE A 230 -5.67 0.30 -14.72
CA ILE A 230 -4.29 0.36 -14.23
C ILE A 230 -3.64 -1.02 -14.36
N PRO A 231 -2.52 -1.16 -15.10
CA PRO A 231 -1.81 -2.43 -15.20
C PRO A 231 -0.97 -2.69 -13.94
N LEU A 232 -0.53 -3.95 -13.76
CA LEU A 232 0.52 -4.26 -12.81
C LEU A 232 1.81 -3.46 -13.12
N PRO A 233 2.65 -3.18 -12.11
CA PRO A 233 3.97 -2.63 -12.36
C PRO A 233 4.78 -3.51 -13.33
N ASP A 234 5.71 -2.88 -14.07
CA ASP A 234 6.60 -3.60 -14.98
C ASP A 234 7.34 -4.73 -14.25
N ASP A 235 7.56 -5.85 -14.95
CA ASP A 235 8.22 -7.05 -14.42
C ASP A 235 7.51 -7.74 -13.22
N VAL A 236 6.25 -7.38 -12.93
CA VAL A 236 5.41 -8.05 -11.92
C VAL A 236 4.38 -8.96 -12.58
N ASP A 237 4.48 -10.26 -12.30
CA ASP A 237 3.48 -11.25 -12.72
C ASP A 237 2.23 -11.19 -11.83
N ARG A 238 1.06 -11.43 -12.44
CA ARG A 238 -0.22 -11.51 -11.71
C ARG A 238 -0.23 -12.69 -10.75
N GLN A 239 -0.40 -12.40 -9.45
CA GLN A 239 -0.67 -13.46 -8.47
C GLN A 239 -2.13 -13.92 -8.51
N GLN A 240 -2.32 -15.24 -8.39
CA GLN A 240 -3.64 -15.85 -8.21
C GLN A 240 -3.97 -15.89 -6.72
N PHE A 241 -5.22 -15.57 -6.38
CA PHE A 241 -5.72 -15.82 -5.03
C PHE A 241 -5.71 -17.33 -4.78
N LEU A 242 -5.28 -17.77 -3.59
CA LEU A 242 -5.26 -19.20 -3.25
C LEU A 242 -6.61 -19.90 -3.49
N THR A 243 -7.72 -19.17 -3.41
CA THR A 243 -9.08 -19.65 -3.69
C THR A 243 -9.32 -19.99 -5.17
N GLU A 244 -8.70 -19.28 -6.11
CA GLU A 244 -8.81 -19.55 -7.56
C GLU A 244 -8.05 -20.83 -7.95
N SER A 245 -6.91 -21.07 -7.31
CA SER A 245 -6.08 -22.26 -7.52
C SER A 245 -6.80 -23.56 -7.13
N PHE A 246 -7.65 -23.53 -6.11
CA PHE A 246 -8.46 -24.69 -5.70
C PHE A 246 -9.62 -24.98 -6.66
N VAL A 247 -10.27 -23.97 -7.24
CA VAL A 247 -11.39 -24.15 -8.19
C VAL A 247 -10.88 -24.68 -9.54
N ALA A 248 -9.71 -24.22 -10.01
CA ALA A 248 -9.08 -24.73 -11.22
C ALA A 248 -8.71 -26.22 -11.11
N VAL A 249 -8.21 -26.66 -9.95
CA VAL A 249 -7.87 -28.07 -9.69
C VAL A 249 -9.14 -28.93 -9.56
N ALA A 250 -10.22 -28.40 -8.99
CA ALA A 250 -11.50 -29.11 -8.88
C ALA A 250 -12.20 -29.30 -10.25
N ASN A 251 -12.02 -28.36 -11.20
CA ASN A 251 -12.63 -28.43 -12.52
C ASN A 251 -11.75 -29.10 -13.60
N GLY A 252 -10.46 -29.34 -13.33
CA GLY A 252 -9.52 -30.00 -14.25
C GLY A 252 -9.40 -31.53 -14.09
N GLY A 253 -10.10 -32.12 -13.12
CA GLY A 253 -9.97 -33.54 -12.78
C GLY A 253 -10.95 -34.45 -13.52
N ASN A 254 -10.78 -34.66 -14.83
CA ASN A 254 -11.24 -35.90 -15.46
C ASN A 254 -10.65 -36.09 -16.88
N ASN A 255 -9.53 -36.81 -16.95
CA ASN A 255 -9.27 -37.81 -17.98
C ASN A 255 -7.93 -38.50 -17.71
N CYS A 256 -7.92 -39.42 -16.74
CA CYS A 256 -6.90 -40.46 -16.70
C CYS A 256 -7.58 -41.76 -17.15
N SER A 257 -7.66 -41.92 -18.47
CA SER A 257 -7.98 -43.20 -19.09
C SER A 257 -6.89 -44.20 -18.75
N SER A 258 -7.20 -45.17 -17.89
CA SER A 258 -6.37 -46.33 -17.65
C SER A 258 -6.28 -47.16 -18.93
N GLN A 259 -5.21 -47.00 -19.71
CA GLN A 259 -4.81 -48.00 -20.69
C GLN A 259 -4.00 -49.08 -19.96
N ALA A 260 -4.64 -50.23 -19.79
CA ALA A 260 -3.98 -51.46 -19.43
C ALA A 260 -3.00 -51.87 -20.55
N THR A 261 -1.71 -51.82 -20.27
CA THR A 261 -0.70 -52.50 -21.07
C THR A 261 -0.44 -53.86 -20.45
N THR A 262 -1.05 -54.88 -21.03
CA THR A 262 -0.52 -56.24 -21.00
C THR A 262 0.73 -56.27 -21.86
N ASP A 263 1.85 -56.73 -21.32
CA ASP A 263 2.79 -57.57 -22.06
C ASP A 263 3.73 -58.31 -21.11
N GLY A 264 3.80 -59.62 -21.32
CA GLY A 264 4.61 -60.55 -20.56
C GLY A 264 5.93 -60.88 -21.24
N SER A 265 6.92 -61.20 -20.42
CA SER A 265 8.09 -62.06 -20.65
C SER A 265 8.93 -61.92 -19.38
N GLY A 266 9.36 -62.94 -18.63
CA GLY A 266 9.73 -64.30 -18.94
C GLY A 266 11.17 -64.48 -18.43
N GLY A 267 11.41 -65.44 -17.52
CA GLY A 267 12.76 -65.95 -17.25
C GLY A 267 13.19 -66.09 -15.78
N ASP A 268 12.90 -67.27 -15.23
CA ASP A 268 13.74 -68.19 -14.42
C ASP A 268 14.73 -67.69 -13.35
N GLY A 269 14.66 -68.35 -12.19
CA GLY A 269 15.86 -68.68 -11.42
C GLY A 269 15.64 -69.14 -9.98
N ALA A 270 15.67 -70.47 -9.80
CA ALA A 270 15.79 -71.28 -8.56
C ALA A 270 14.54 -71.48 -7.68
#